data_AF-A0A7G8ERJ7-F1
#
_entry.id   AF-A0A7G8ERJ7-F1
#
_cell.length_a   1.000
_cell.length_b   1.000
_cell.length_c   1.000
_cell.angle_alpha   90.00
_cell.angle_beta   90.00
_cell.angle_gamma   90.00
#
_symmetry.space_group_name_H-M   'P 1'
#
loop_
_entity.id
_entity.type
_entity.pdbx_description
1 polymer ?
#
loop_
_entity_poly.entity_id
_entity_poly.type
_entity_poly.pdbx_seq_one_letter_code
_entity_poly.pdbx_strand_id
1 'polypeptide(L)'
;MNELLLQTAGWVGYLGRPDVLLQLLGVGLGVAGYKVIGRRLKGHPKVLRIRRSALLGSLALFALLLGLLGRPYLLLTVSLLLIAGWFGLSLLRLRLRHRIPARQLHQLDTGLLRPLFLLVAFLVVVELVDSPRNLALIKVGSWFGADVTAGQLFVALLVLYVLLMGSGPPTQGVARLVQRLVGISDTGRRALALVLQYSIVALGIIWTLDHVGFNRTGILAVAGGLSVGLGFGIKEVFSNFISGLWLLFEGSVRPGDILFIDGDPCEVRSLGLRAAVLWRDRDNAELVIPNQTFFTTTTTTYTGTDHLRRGQVLVGAAYRHDPVAVMAVLEATAQQVPGVLADPPPRDWCWPTAIPRSTTPCASGWRIP
;
A
#
# COMPACT_ATOMS: atom_id res chain seq x y z
N MET A 1 42.27 -19.11 7.38
CA MET A 1 42.86 -18.18 8.37
C MET A 1 44.16 -17.54 7.88
N ASN A 2 45.04 -18.29 7.18
CA ASN A 2 46.31 -17.74 6.68
C ASN A 2 46.19 -16.65 5.59
N GLU A 3 45.21 -16.74 4.67
CA GLU A 3 45.02 -15.70 3.63
C GLU A 3 44.56 -14.35 4.20
N LEU A 4 43.64 -14.36 5.17
CA LEU A 4 43.18 -13.14 5.86
C LEU A 4 44.31 -12.45 6.64
N LEU A 5 45.22 -13.24 7.24
CA LEU A 5 46.40 -12.70 7.92
C LEU A 5 47.43 -12.13 6.95
N LEU A 6 47.64 -12.77 5.80
CA LEU A 6 48.51 -12.25 4.73
C LEU A 6 47.95 -10.97 4.09
N GLN A 7 46.64 -10.90 3.85
CA GLN A 7 45.99 -9.68 3.36
C GLN A 7 46.07 -8.55 4.39
N THR A 8 45.77 -8.81 5.67
CA THR A 8 45.86 -7.77 6.71
C THR A 8 47.30 -7.30 6.92
N ALA A 9 48.31 -8.18 6.83
CA ALA A 9 49.72 -7.79 6.85
C ALA A 9 50.12 -6.93 5.64
N GLY A 10 49.61 -7.24 4.44
CA GLY A 10 49.80 -6.42 3.24
C GLY A 10 49.21 -5.02 3.36
N TRP A 11 48.02 -4.90 3.98
CA TRP A 11 47.38 -3.62 4.26
C TRP A 11 48.18 -2.76 5.25
N VAL A 12 48.70 -3.37 6.32
CA VAL A 12 49.57 -2.69 7.29
C VAL A 12 50.88 -2.23 6.63
N GLY A 13 51.44 -3.03 5.73
CA GLY A 13 52.63 -2.67 4.94
C GLY A 13 52.39 -1.49 3.99
N TYR A 14 51.20 -1.37 3.38
CA TYR A 14 50.83 -0.23 2.54
C TYR A 14 50.71 1.07 3.36
N LEU A 15 50.09 0.98 4.54
CA LEU A 15 49.94 2.12 5.46
C LEU A 15 51.27 2.61 6.03
N GLY A 16 52.29 1.75 6.12
CA GLY A 16 53.63 2.10 6.61
C GLY A 16 54.48 2.91 5.62
N ARG A 17 54.03 3.12 4.37
CA ARG A 17 54.80 3.89 3.38
C ARG A 17 54.88 5.37 3.79
N PRO A 18 56.07 6.01 3.72
CA PRO A 18 56.25 7.39 4.14
C PRO A 18 55.36 8.37 3.36
N ASP A 19 55.10 8.09 2.07
CA ASP A 19 54.23 8.92 1.23
C ASP A 19 52.75 8.85 1.66
N VAL A 20 52.30 7.70 2.16
CA VAL A 20 50.92 7.48 2.65
C VAL A 20 50.75 8.17 3.99
N LEU A 21 51.72 8.04 4.90
CA LEU A 21 51.73 8.72 6.19
C LEU A 21 51.69 10.24 6.03
N LEU A 22 52.46 10.78 5.09
CA LEU A 22 52.51 12.23 4.82
C LEU A 22 51.16 12.75 4.27
N GLN A 23 50.49 11.97 3.41
CA GLN A 23 49.14 12.29 2.93
C GLN A 23 48.11 12.25 4.07
N LEU A 24 48.15 11.23 4.93
CA LEU A 24 47.24 11.12 6.08
C LEU A 24 47.44 12.26 7.09
N LEU A 25 48.70 12.65 7.35
CA LEU A 25 49.05 13.79 8.20
C LEU A 25 48.50 15.11 7.62
N GLY A 26 48.64 15.32 6.31
CA GLY A 26 48.08 16.49 5.62
C GLY A 26 46.55 16.58 5.75
N VAL A 27 45.84 15.47 5.54
CA VAL A 27 44.38 15.41 5.75
C VAL A 27 44.02 15.65 7.21
N GLY A 28 44.73 15.02 8.15
CA GLY A 28 44.52 15.14 9.59
C GLY A 28 44.69 16.58 10.10
N LEU A 29 45.76 17.25 9.70
CA LEU A 29 46.04 18.65 10.04
C LEU A 29 44.98 19.59 9.45
N GLY A 30 44.57 19.37 8.20
CA GLY A 30 43.49 20.13 7.58
C GLY A 30 42.18 20.03 8.35
N VAL A 31 41.75 18.81 8.68
CA VAL A 31 40.51 18.56 9.44
C VAL A 31 40.60 19.11 10.88
N ALA A 32 41.74 18.94 11.54
CA ALA A 32 41.98 19.49 12.88
C ALA A 32 41.91 21.02 12.89
N GLY A 33 42.57 21.68 11.93
CA GLY A 33 42.48 23.13 11.73
C GLY A 33 41.04 23.60 11.53
N TYR A 34 40.26 22.89 10.71
CA TYR A 34 38.84 23.17 10.51
C TYR A 34 37.98 23.00 11.77
N LYS A 35 38.28 22.01 12.62
CA LYS A 35 37.60 21.85 13.92
C LYS A 35 37.97 22.96 14.91
N VAL A 36 39.25 23.33 15.01
CA VAL A 36 39.75 24.36 15.94
C VAL A 36 39.20 25.74 15.57
N ILE A 37 39.26 26.12 14.29
CA ILE A 37 38.69 27.38 13.78
C ILE A 37 37.17 27.39 14.01
N GLY A 38 36.51 26.24 13.83
CA GLY A 38 35.07 26.08 14.08
C GLY A 38 34.65 26.21 15.55
N ARG A 39 35.54 25.92 16.51
CA ARG A 39 35.27 26.12 17.95
C ARG A 39 35.37 27.59 18.35
N ARG A 40 36.27 28.36 17.70
CA ARG A 40 36.47 29.80 17.99
C ARG A 40 35.44 30.72 17.32
N LEU A 41 34.93 30.36 16.14
CA LEU A 41 33.99 31.16 15.37
C LEU A 41 32.61 30.46 15.31
N LYS A 42 31.74 30.74 16.28
CA LYS A 42 30.34 30.28 16.28
C LYS A 42 29.42 31.29 15.56
N GLY A 43 28.51 30.80 14.71
CA GLY A 43 27.18 31.40 14.58
C GLY A 43 26.71 31.88 13.20
N HIS A 44 27.57 32.31 12.27
CA HIS A 44 27.08 32.92 11.02
C HIS A 44 27.17 32.00 9.77
N PRO A 45 26.10 31.90 8.95
CA PRO A 45 26.05 31.05 7.77
C PRO A 45 27.07 31.44 6.68
N LYS A 46 27.43 32.74 6.60
CA LYS A 46 28.52 33.22 5.71
C LYS A 46 29.89 32.70 6.15
N VAL A 47 30.16 32.68 7.46
CA VAL A 47 31.41 32.16 8.04
C VAL A 47 31.54 30.66 7.80
N LEU A 48 30.42 29.92 7.82
CA LEU A 48 30.40 28.50 7.52
C LEU A 48 30.79 28.18 6.07
N ARG A 49 30.39 29.01 5.10
CA ARG A 49 30.75 28.85 3.67
C ARG A 49 32.23 29.11 3.44
N ILE A 50 32.76 30.19 4.02
CA ILE A 50 34.19 30.57 3.94
C ILE A 50 35.07 29.48 4.54
N ARG A 51 34.67 28.92 5.68
CA ARG A 51 35.41 27.84 6.36
C ARG A 51 35.48 26.56 5.53
N ARG A 52 34.39 26.19 4.82
CA ARG A 52 34.38 25.00 3.95
C ARG A 52 35.27 25.19 2.72
N SER A 53 35.22 26.36 2.08
CA SER A 53 36.10 26.66 0.94
C SER A 53 37.57 26.77 1.35
N ALA A 54 37.87 27.28 2.56
CA ALA A 54 39.23 27.34 3.07
C ALA A 54 39.85 25.94 3.28
N LEU A 55 39.09 24.99 3.84
CA LEU A 55 39.57 23.61 4.01
C LEU A 55 39.78 22.89 2.68
N LEU A 56 38.84 23.05 1.72
CA LEU A 56 39.00 22.48 0.39
C LEU A 56 40.21 23.10 -0.33
N GLY A 57 40.40 24.43 -0.21
CA GLY A 57 41.54 25.14 -0.78
C GLY A 57 42.88 24.69 -0.18
N SER A 58 42.97 24.53 1.15
CA SER A 58 44.20 24.06 1.80
C SER A 58 44.57 22.64 1.39
N LEU A 59 43.58 21.74 1.28
CA LEU A 59 43.82 20.36 0.82
C LEU A 59 44.20 20.32 -0.67
N ALA A 60 43.57 21.15 -1.52
CA ALA A 60 43.89 21.23 -2.94
C ALA A 60 45.31 21.77 -3.18
N LEU A 61 45.69 22.82 -2.44
CA LEU A 61 47.04 23.37 -2.48
C LEU A 61 48.08 22.33 -2.07
N PHE A 62 47.80 21.55 -1.01
CA PHE A 62 48.68 20.48 -0.55
C PHE A 62 48.79 19.34 -1.58
N ALA A 63 47.70 19.01 -2.27
CA ALA A 63 47.71 18.06 -3.40
C ALA A 63 48.63 18.53 -4.53
N LEU A 64 48.48 19.80 -4.92
CA LEU A 64 49.24 20.43 -5.99
C LEU A 64 50.74 20.50 -5.65
N LEU A 65 51.07 20.82 -4.40
CA LEU A 65 52.45 20.80 -3.89
C LEU A 65 53.07 19.41 -4.01
N LEU A 66 52.37 18.36 -3.59
CA LEU A 66 52.85 16.99 -3.72
C LEU A 66 53.01 16.55 -5.18
N GLY A 67 52.10 16.97 -6.06
CA GLY A 67 52.20 16.75 -7.51
C GLY A 67 53.42 17.42 -8.14
N LEU A 68 53.71 18.68 -7.76
CA LEU A 68 54.91 19.41 -8.21
C LEU A 68 56.21 18.76 -7.73
N LEU A 69 56.20 18.13 -6.55
CA LEU A 69 57.33 17.35 -6.03
C LEU A 69 57.43 15.92 -6.61
N GLY A 70 56.55 15.54 -7.54
CA GLY A 70 56.55 14.21 -8.15
C GLY A 70 56.16 13.07 -7.20
N ARG A 71 55.56 13.39 -6.04
CA ARG A 71 55.13 12.40 -5.03
C ARG A 71 53.71 11.92 -5.34
N PRO A 72 53.36 10.65 -5.03
CA PRO A 72 52.00 10.16 -5.23
C PRO A 72 51.02 10.94 -4.33
N TYR A 73 49.91 11.40 -4.91
CA TYR A 73 48.91 12.26 -4.24
C TYR A 73 47.48 11.69 -4.29
N LEU A 74 47.35 10.42 -4.69
CA LEU A 74 46.06 9.74 -4.95
C LEU A 74 45.12 9.74 -3.73
N LEU A 75 45.61 9.37 -2.54
CA LEU A 75 44.80 9.32 -1.31
C LEU A 75 44.31 10.70 -0.91
N LEU A 76 45.15 11.71 -1.11
CA LEU A 76 44.81 13.09 -0.80
C LEU A 76 43.71 13.61 -1.74
N THR A 77 43.80 13.32 -3.04
CA THR A 77 42.77 13.69 -4.03
C THR A 77 41.44 13.02 -3.72
N VAL A 78 41.44 11.72 -3.42
CA VAL A 78 40.20 11.00 -3.05
C VAL A 78 39.60 11.59 -1.77
N SER A 79 40.41 11.82 -0.74
CA SER A 79 39.95 12.45 0.51
C SER A 79 39.33 13.83 0.26
N LEU A 80 39.94 14.63 -0.61
CA LEU A 80 39.42 15.93 -1.02
C LEU A 80 38.07 15.82 -1.73
N LEU A 81 37.94 14.88 -2.68
CA LEU A 81 36.69 14.64 -3.41
C LEU A 81 35.56 14.20 -2.47
N LEU A 82 35.85 13.33 -1.49
CA LEU A 82 34.87 12.89 -0.49
C LEU A 82 34.43 14.05 0.41
N ILE A 83 35.37 14.89 0.86
CA ILE A 83 35.05 16.06 1.68
C ILE A 83 34.25 17.09 0.85
N ALA A 84 34.62 17.29 -0.41
CA ALA A 84 33.91 18.18 -1.33
C ALA A 84 32.49 17.69 -1.60
N GLY A 85 32.30 16.38 -1.82
CA GLY A 85 31.00 15.75 -2.00
C GLY A 85 30.09 15.92 -0.77
N TRP A 86 30.62 15.72 0.43
CA TRP A 86 29.89 15.93 1.69
C TRP A 86 29.42 17.38 1.87
N PHE A 87 30.28 18.35 1.53
CA PHE A 87 29.90 19.76 1.54
C PHE A 87 28.95 20.14 0.38
N GLY A 88 29.09 19.48 -0.77
CA GLY A 88 28.20 19.61 -1.93
C GLY A 88 26.77 19.20 -1.59
N LEU A 89 26.59 18.07 -0.90
CA LEU A 89 25.29 17.62 -0.38
C LEU A 89 24.64 18.66 0.54
N SER A 90 25.45 19.30 1.39
CA SER A 90 24.99 20.37 2.27
C SER A 90 24.52 21.62 1.49
N LEU A 91 25.16 21.94 0.37
CA LEU A 91 24.76 23.04 -0.53
C LEU A 91 23.53 22.68 -1.37
N LEU A 92 23.45 21.43 -1.83
CA LEU A 92 22.32 20.88 -2.55
C LEU A 92 21.05 20.98 -1.69
N ARG A 93 21.13 20.60 -0.40
CA ARG A 93 20.05 20.79 0.57
C ARG A 93 19.58 22.24 0.67
N LEU A 94 20.50 23.21 0.68
CA LEU A 94 20.14 24.63 0.75
C LEU A 94 19.37 25.11 -0.48
N ARG A 95 19.72 24.63 -1.68
CA ARG A 95 18.98 24.92 -2.92
C ARG A 95 17.61 24.23 -2.96
N LEU A 96 17.54 22.96 -2.57
CA LEU A 96 16.29 22.20 -2.57
C LEU A 96 15.29 22.65 -1.51
N ARG A 97 15.71 23.36 -0.47
CA ARG A 97 14.82 23.95 0.54
C ARG A 97 13.79 24.92 -0.04
N HIS A 98 14.05 25.54 -1.20
CA HIS A 98 13.07 26.40 -1.87
C HIS A 98 12.02 25.63 -2.69
N ARG A 99 12.28 24.37 -3.05
CA ARG A 99 11.38 23.57 -3.92
C ARG A 99 10.61 22.49 -3.16
N ILE A 100 11.14 22.03 -2.03
CA ILE A 100 10.62 20.88 -1.28
C ILE A 100 10.33 21.28 0.17
N PRO A 101 9.19 20.87 0.75
CA PRO A 101 8.87 21.14 2.15
C PRO A 101 9.92 20.58 3.11
N ALA A 102 10.26 21.34 4.15
CA ALA A 102 11.40 21.10 5.03
C ALA A 102 11.40 19.71 5.71
N ARG A 103 10.21 19.15 6.03
CA ARG A 103 10.08 17.82 6.62
C ARG A 103 10.52 16.71 5.65
N GLN A 104 10.08 16.78 4.39
CA GLN A 104 10.47 15.80 3.37
C GLN A 104 11.94 15.92 3.00
N LEU A 105 12.47 17.15 2.93
CA LEU A 105 13.88 17.38 2.66
C LEU A 105 14.78 16.82 3.77
N HIS A 106 14.35 16.90 5.03
CA HIS A 106 15.14 16.36 6.14
C HIS A 106 15.15 14.82 6.15
N GLN A 107 14.01 14.18 5.85
CA GLN A 107 13.93 12.73 5.69
C GLN A 107 14.77 12.25 4.50
N LEU A 108 14.73 12.95 3.36
CA LEU A 108 15.54 12.60 2.19
C LEU A 108 17.05 12.79 2.42
N ASP A 109 17.45 13.89 3.07
CA ASP A 109 18.87 14.18 3.36
C ASP A 109 19.46 13.16 4.35
N THR A 110 18.76 12.92 5.45
CA THR A 110 19.29 12.12 6.56
C THR A 110 19.06 10.62 6.35
N GLY A 111 17.98 10.24 5.66
CA GLY A 111 17.62 8.84 5.41
C GLY A 111 18.15 8.27 4.10
N LEU A 112 18.44 9.09 3.09
CA LEU A 112 18.90 8.59 1.79
C LEU A 112 20.25 9.17 1.38
N LEU A 113 20.33 10.50 1.20
CA LEU A 113 21.45 11.14 0.52
C LEU A 113 22.79 10.99 1.26
N ARG A 114 22.83 11.28 2.56
CA ARG A 114 24.05 11.15 3.37
C ARG A 114 24.52 9.70 3.54
N PRO A 115 23.65 8.74 3.91
CA PRO A 115 24.09 7.35 4.05
C PRO A 115 24.49 6.72 2.71
N LEU A 116 23.79 7.03 1.61
CA LEU A 116 24.23 6.64 0.26
C LEU A 116 25.62 7.21 -0.06
N PHE A 117 25.84 8.50 0.26
CA PHE A 117 27.15 9.12 0.07
C PHE A 117 28.25 8.48 0.92
N LEU A 118 27.96 8.18 2.20
CA LEU A 118 28.91 7.48 3.08
C LEU A 118 29.24 6.10 2.54
N LEU A 119 28.27 5.42 1.92
CA LEU A 119 28.50 4.13 1.30
C LEU A 119 29.33 4.23 0.02
N VAL A 120 29.02 5.18 -0.88
CA VAL A 120 29.86 5.44 -2.05
C VAL A 120 31.27 5.83 -1.61
N ALA A 121 31.39 6.65 -0.57
CA ALA A 121 32.67 7.00 0.02
C ALA A 121 33.42 5.77 0.53
N PHE A 122 32.73 4.87 1.22
CA PHE A 122 33.30 3.61 1.68
C PHE A 122 33.75 2.73 0.52
N LEU A 123 32.94 2.56 -0.53
CA LEU A 123 33.30 1.78 -1.72
C LEU A 123 34.51 2.37 -2.45
N VAL A 124 34.57 3.70 -2.60
CA VAL A 124 35.72 4.40 -3.19
C VAL A 124 36.98 4.18 -2.34
N VAL A 125 36.86 4.23 -1.00
CA VAL A 125 37.98 3.95 -0.10
C VAL A 125 38.41 2.49 -0.19
N VAL A 126 37.46 1.55 -0.29
CA VAL A 126 37.75 0.13 -0.51
C VAL A 126 38.52 -0.04 -1.81
N GLU A 127 38.00 0.48 -2.94
CA GLU A 127 38.63 0.41 -4.27
C GLU A 127 40.04 1.00 -4.30
N LEU A 128 40.30 2.00 -3.45
CA LEU A 128 41.60 2.63 -3.31
C LEU A 128 42.65 1.75 -2.64
N VAL A 129 42.22 0.89 -1.71
CA VAL A 129 43.13 0.03 -0.95
C VAL A 129 43.18 -1.38 -1.53
N ASP A 130 42.08 -1.88 -2.09
CA ASP A 130 42.00 -3.15 -2.80
C ASP A 130 40.84 -3.17 -3.83
N SER A 131 40.90 -4.04 -4.84
CA SER A 131 39.80 -4.12 -5.81
C SER A 131 38.52 -4.63 -5.12
N PRO A 132 37.34 -4.00 -5.32
CA PRO A 132 36.07 -4.49 -4.77
C PRO A 132 35.72 -5.91 -5.26
N ARG A 133 36.37 -6.38 -6.33
CA ARG A 133 36.29 -7.77 -6.80
C ARG A 133 36.87 -8.77 -5.81
N ASN A 134 37.83 -8.37 -4.97
CA ASN A 134 38.41 -9.25 -3.95
C ASN A 134 37.44 -9.51 -2.79
N LEU A 135 36.56 -8.55 -2.47
CA LEU A 135 35.45 -8.77 -1.53
C LEU A 135 34.41 -9.76 -2.06
N ALA A 136 34.27 -9.87 -3.39
CA ALA A 136 33.42 -10.87 -4.02
C ALA A 136 34.06 -12.28 -4.03
N LEU A 137 35.36 -12.41 -3.74
CA LEU A 137 36.05 -13.70 -3.66
C LEU A 137 36.02 -14.31 -2.26
N ILE A 138 35.75 -13.50 -1.22
CA ILE A 138 35.65 -13.99 0.15
C ILE A 138 34.30 -14.70 0.34
N LYS A 139 34.33 -16.04 0.31
CA LYS A 139 33.18 -16.89 0.65
C LYS A 139 32.90 -16.79 2.16
N VAL A 140 31.71 -16.34 2.53
CA VAL A 140 31.28 -16.21 3.94
C VAL A 140 30.67 -17.51 4.44
N GLY A 141 30.03 -18.27 3.55
CA GLY A 141 29.44 -19.58 3.82
C GLY A 141 28.36 -19.93 2.80
N SER A 142 27.91 -21.19 2.81
CA SER A 142 26.79 -21.63 1.98
C SER A 142 25.48 -21.56 2.80
N TRP A 143 24.52 -20.80 2.31
CA TRP A 143 23.20 -20.62 2.95
C TRP A 143 22.13 -21.01 1.93
N PHE A 144 21.22 -21.92 2.31
CA PHE A 144 20.14 -22.39 1.43
C PHE A 144 20.61 -22.90 0.05
N GLY A 145 21.79 -23.52 0.00
CA GLY A 145 22.39 -24.03 -1.24
C GLY A 145 23.04 -22.97 -2.13
N ALA A 146 23.16 -21.73 -1.65
CA ALA A 146 23.86 -20.64 -2.33
C ALA A 146 25.16 -20.32 -1.62
N ASP A 147 26.27 -20.27 -2.38
CA ASP A 147 27.56 -19.75 -1.89
C ASP A 147 27.46 -18.23 -1.78
N VAL A 148 27.28 -17.71 -0.56
CA VAL A 148 27.15 -16.27 -0.33
C VAL A 148 28.52 -15.66 -0.10
N THR A 149 28.86 -14.68 -0.93
CA THR A 149 30.11 -13.91 -0.84
C THR A 149 29.93 -12.64 0.00
N ALA A 150 31.01 -12.14 0.60
CA ALA A 150 30.96 -10.93 1.43
C ALA A 150 30.49 -9.71 0.62
N GLY A 151 30.92 -9.62 -0.65
CA GLY A 151 30.45 -8.61 -1.60
C GLY A 151 28.94 -8.68 -1.85
N GLN A 152 28.38 -9.88 -2.07
CA GLN A 152 26.93 -10.04 -2.27
C GLN A 152 26.13 -9.64 -1.02
N LEU A 153 26.60 -10.00 0.18
CA LEU A 153 25.95 -9.60 1.42
C LEU A 153 25.93 -8.08 1.58
N PHE A 154 27.05 -7.41 1.28
CA PHE A 154 27.15 -5.95 1.34
C PHE A 154 26.21 -5.28 0.34
N VAL A 155 26.16 -5.77 -0.91
CA VAL A 155 25.23 -5.27 -1.93
C VAL A 155 23.77 -5.52 -1.53
N ALA A 156 23.45 -6.67 -0.94
CA ALA A 156 22.11 -6.97 -0.45
C ALA A 156 21.66 -6.01 0.65
N LEU A 157 22.52 -5.76 1.64
CA LEU A 157 22.25 -4.81 2.71
C LEU A 157 22.10 -3.39 2.18
N LEU A 158 22.93 -2.99 1.20
CA LEU A 158 22.78 -1.72 0.51
C LEU A 158 21.42 -1.61 -0.17
N VAL A 159 21.07 -2.58 -1.01
CA VAL A 159 19.83 -2.55 -1.79
C VAL A 159 18.63 -2.51 -0.85
N LEU A 160 18.65 -3.30 0.22
CA LEU A 160 17.61 -3.28 1.24
C LEU A 160 17.52 -1.90 1.93
N TYR A 161 18.66 -1.30 2.27
CA TYR A 161 18.70 0.05 2.85
C TYR A 161 18.08 1.10 1.92
N VAL A 162 18.47 1.07 0.64
CA VAL A 162 17.96 1.97 -0.39
C VAL A 162 16.46 1.74 -0.63
N LEU A 163 15.99 0.49 -0.62
CA LEU A 163 14.57 0.16 -0.76
C LEU A 163 13.75 0.69 0.42
N LEU A 164 14.19 0.45 1.65
CA LEU A 164 13.46 0.85 2.86
C LEU A 164 13.38 2.38 2.99
N MET A 165 14.47 3.09 2.73
CA MET A 165 14.51 4.56 2.86
C MET A 165 14.08 5.30 1.59
N GLY A 166 14.31 4.72 0.42
CA GLY A 166 14.05 5.33 -0.89
C GLY A 166 12.65 5.10 -1.43
N SER A 167 11.91 4.11 -0.94
CA SER A 167 10.54 3.82 -1.40
C SER A 167 9.49 4.85 -0.99
N GLY A 168 9.71 5.62 0.08
CA GLY A 168 8.72 6.57 0.62
C GLY A 168 8.38 7.75 -0.31
N PRO A 169 9.36 8.52 -0.82
CA PRO A 169 9.10 9.63 -1.74
C PRO A 169 8.34 9.27 -3.03
N PRO A 170 8.73 8.21 -3.79
CA PRO A 170 8.03 7.87 -5.02
C PRO A 170 6.59 7.41 -4.76
N THR A 171 6.33 6.63 -3.70
CA THR A 171 4.98 6.15 -3.39
C THR A 171 4.06 7.28 -2.94
N GLN A 172 4.58 8.26 -2.19
CA GLN A 172 3.84 9.49 -1.87
C GLN A 172 3.54 10.32 -3.13
N GLY A 173 4.47 10.35 -4.10
CA GLY A 173 4.27 11.00 -5.39
C GLY A 173 3.13 10.36 -6.18
N VAL A 174 3.18 9.03 -6.35
CA VAL A 174 2.14 8.25 -7.03
C VAL A 174 0.80 8.39 -6.32
N ALA A 175 0.75 8.25 -4.99
CA ALA A 175 -0.49 8.38 -4.24
C ALA A 175 -1.12 9.78 -4.35
N ARG A 176 -0.29 10.84 -4.45
CA ARG A 176 -0.77 12.21 -4.73
C ARG A 176 -1.32 12.35 -6.15
N LEU A 177 -0.68 11.72 -7.13
CA LEU A 177 -1.17 11.72 -8.50
C LEU A 177 -2.54 11.04 -8.57
N VAL A 178 -2.67 9.85 -7.96
CA VAL A 178 -3.95 9.12 -7.88
C VAL A 178 -5.01 9.95 -7.16
N GLN A 179 -4.68 10.63 -6.05
CA GLN A 179 -5.62 11.53 -5.37
C GLN A 179 -6.15 12.62 -6.30
N ARG A 180 -5.28 13.23 -7.13
CA ARG A 180 -5.69 14.28 -8.06
C ARG A 180 -6.56 13.77 -9.21
N LEU A 181 -6.36 12.53 -9.64
CA LEU A 181 -7.11 11.93 -10.75
C LEU A 181 -8.44 11.32 -10.30
N VAL A 182 -8.47 10.69 -9.13
CA VAL A 182 -9.60 9.87 -8.65
C VAL A 182 -10.39 10.53 -7.51
N GLY A 183 -9.87 11.61 -6.90
CA GLY A 183 -10.57 12.35 -5.85
C GLY A 183 -10.63 11.63 -4.49
N ILE A 184 -9.63 10.80 -4.18
CA ILE A 184 -9.58 10.02 -2.93
C ILE A 184 -9.40 10.94 -1.71
N SER A 185 -10.01 10.57 -0.57
CA SER A 185 -9.80 11.25 0.72
C SER A 185 -8.33 11.24 1.16
N ASP A 186 -7.96 12.16 2.04
CA ASP A 186 -6.58 12.23 2.56
C ASP A 186 -6.16 10.95 3.30
N THR A 187 -7.09 10.31 4.01
CA THR A 187 -6.89 9.02 4.66
C THR A 187 -6.64 7.92 3.63
N GLY A 188 -7.46 7.87 2.57
CA GLY A 188 -7.31 6.89 1.49
C GLY A 188 -5.98 7.06 0.74
N ARG A 189 -5.52 8.29 0.51
CA ARG A 189 -4.18 8.54 -0.05
C ARG A 189 -3.07 7.97 0.84
N ARG A 190 -3.14 8.19 2.15
CA ARG A 190 -2.10 7.69 3.08
C ARG A 190 -2.08 6.17 3.10
N ALA A 191 -3.24 5.53 3.13
CA ALA A 191 -3.36 4.08 3.05
C ALA A 191 -2.77 3.55 1.73
N LEU A 192 -3.10 4.18 0.59
CA LEU A 192 -2.56 3.81 -0.71
C LEU A 192 -1.03 3.93 -0.77
N ALA A 193 -0.47 5.02 -0.23
CA ALA A 193 0.98 5.22 -0.19
C ALA A 193 1.69 4.12 0.61
N LEU A 194 1.11 3.67 1.73
CA LEU A 194 1.64 2.59 2.55
C LEU A 194 1.57 1.25 1.81
N VAL A 195 0.44 0.92 1.20
CA VAL A 195 0.28 -0.31 0.40
C VAL A 195 1.31 -0.34 -0.72
N LEU A 196 1.43 0.72 -1.51
CA LEU A 196 2.43 0.82 -2.57
C LEU A 196 3.86 0.69 -2.04
N GLN A 197 4.15 1.28 -0.87
CA GLN A 197 5.47 1.19 -0.25
C GLN A 197 5.81 -0.24 0.14
N TYR A 198 4.91 -0.94 0.82
CA TYR A 198 5.13 -2.34 1.18
C TYR A 198 5.22 -3.25 -0.05
N SER A 199 4.43 -3.00 -1.09
CA SER A 199 4.55 -3.75 -2.35
C SER A 199 5.93 -3.57 -3.00
N ILE A 200 6.43 -2.34 -3.11
CA ILE A 200 7.76 -2.06 -3.68
C ILE A 200 8.87 -2.71 -2.84
N VAL A 201 8.79 -2.61 -1.51
CA VAL A 201 9.76 -3.22 -0.61
C VAL A 201 9.74 -4.75 -0.73
N ALA A 202 8.56 -5.37 -0.74
CA ALA A 202 8.43 -6.82 -0.90
C ALA A 202 9.02 -7.32 -2.23
N LEU A 203 8.69 -6.65 -3.34
CA LEU A 203 9.25 -6.97 -4.66
C LEU A 203 10.77 -6.77 -4.68
N GLY A 204 11.27 -5.70 -4.06
CA GLY A 204 12.70 -5.42 -3.95
C GLY A 204 13.45 -6.47 -3.11
N ILE A 205 12.85 -6.99 -2.04
CA ILE A 205 13.42 -8.11 -1.26
C ILE A 205 13.55 -9.35 -2.12
N ILE A 206 12.48 -9.73 -2.84
CA ILE A 206 12.51 -10.90 -3.75
C ILE A 206 13.61 -10.73 -4.81
N TRP A 207 13.69 -9.56 -5.42
CA TRP A 207 14.72 -9.24 -6.41
C TRP A 207 16.14 -9.29 -5.84
N THR A 208 16.33 -8.83 -4.60
CA THR A 208 17.62 -8.87 -3.90
C THR A 208 18.04 -10.30 -3.60
N LEU A 209 17.12 -11.15 -3.14
CA LEU A 209 17.39 -12.56 -2.86
C LEU A 209 17.80 -13.32 -4.13
N ASP A 210 17.15 -13.04 -5.27
CA ASP A 210 17.53 -13.60 -6.56
C ASP A 210 18.96 -13.18 -6.97
N HIS A 211 19.32 -11.92 -6.77
CA HIS A 211 20.67 -11.42 -7.10
C HIS A 211 21.78 -11.95 -6.19
N VAL A 212 21.47 -12.28 -4.93
CA VAL A 212 22.44 -12.89 -4.01
C VAL A 212 22.75 -14.34 -4.38
N GLY A 213 21.94 -14.96 -5.25
CA GLY A 213 22.15 -16.31 -5.74
C GLY A 213 21.40 -17.39 -4.95
N PHE A 214 20.40 -17.00 -4.15
CA PHE A 214 19.49 -17.95 -3.50
C PHE A 214 18.73 -18.77 -4.57
N ASN A 215 18.34 -20.00 -4.20
CA ASN A 215 17.58 -20.87 -5.10
C ASN A 215 16.25 -20.21 -5.53
N ARG A 216 16.15 -19.86 -6.81
CA ARG A 216 14.97 -19.26 -7.44
C ARG A 216 13.69 -20.04 -7.17
N THR A 217 13.76 -21.36 -7.26
CA THR A 217 12.61 -22.24 -7.00
C THR A 217 12.14 -22.13 -5.56
N GLY A 218 13.07 -22.03 -4.60
CA GLY A 218 12.75 -21.82 -3.19
C GLY A 218 12.11 -20.46 -2.92
N ILE A 219 12.66 -19.39 -3.52
CA ILE A 219 12.10 -18.03 -3.42
C ILE A 219 10.68 -18.01 -4.01
N LEU A 220 10.49 -18.58 -5.21
CA LEU A 220 9.19 -18.64 -5.87
C LEU A 220 8.18 -19.49 -5.09
N ALA A 221 8.61 -20.58 -4.46
CA ALA A 221 7.74 -21.38 -3.60
C ALA A 221 7.25 -20.57 -2.38
N VAL A 222 8.15 -19.85 -1.70
CA VAL A 222 7.79 -18.99 -0.56
C VAL A 222 6.90 -17.83 -1.01
N ALA A 223 7.29 -17.12 -2.07
CA ALA A 223 6.52 -16.01 -2.62
C ALA A 223 5.14 -16.47 -3.12
N GLY A 224 5.06 -17.64 -3.75
CA GLY A 224 3.82 -18.26 -4.20
C GLY A 224 2.91 -18.62 -3.03
N GLY A 225 3.44 -19.29 -2.01
CA GLY A 225 2.69 -19.62 -0.79
C GLY A 225 2.15 -18.39 -0.06
N LEU A 226 2.99 -17.35 0.10
CA LEU A 226 2.57 -16.07 0.67
C LEU A 226 1.50 -15.38 -0.18
N SER A 227 1.62 -15.43 -1.51
CA SER A 227 0.65 -14.84 -2.43
C SER A 227 -0.72 -15.53 -2.32
N VAL A 228 -0.73 -16.87 -2.23
CA VAL A 228 -1.96 -17.64 -1.99
C VAL A 228 -2.58 -17.29 -0.64
N GLY A 229 -1.78 -17.22 0.43
CA GLY A 229 -2.25 -16.81 1.76
C GLY A 229 -2.87 -15.41 1.78
N LEU A 230 -2.22 -14.44 1.12
CA LEU A 230 -2.75 -13.08 0.95
C LEU A 230 -4.04 -13.06 0.12
N GLY A 231 -4.11 -13.87 -0.94
CA GLY A 231 -5.30 -14.02 -1.78
C GLY A 231 -6.51 -14.51 -0.98
N PHE A 232 -6.32 -15.51 -0.11
CA PHE A 232 -7.37 -15.97 0.80
C PHE A 232 -7.78 -14.88 1.80
N GLY A 233 -6.84 -14.06 2.28
CA GLY A 233 -7.14 -12.95 3.19
C GLY A 233 -7.96 -11.82 2.55
N ILE A 234 -7.76 -11.53 1.26
CA ILE A 234 -8.45 -10.45 0.54
C ILE A 234 -9.71 -10.96 -0.20
N LYS A 235 -9.93 -12.28 -0.26
CA LYS A 235 -11.01 -12.93 -1.01
C LYS A 235 -12.37 -12.24 -0.88
N GLU A 236 -12.79 -11.94 0.35
CA GLU A 236 -14.10 -11.34 0.62
C GLU A 236 -14.22 -9.92 0.05
N VAL A 237 -13.15 -9.11 0.15
CA VAL A 237 -13.13 -7.75 -0.42
C VAL A 237 -13.24 -7.82 -1.94
N PHE A 238 -12.51 -8.74 -2.57
CA PHE A 238 -12.53 -8.91 -4.02
C PHE A 238 -13.89 -9.42 -4.50
N SER A 239 -14.47 -10.39 -3.79
CA SER A 239 -15.78 -10.94 -4.10
C SER A 239 -16.88 -9.87 -4.02
N ASN A 240 -16.88 -9.03 -2.98
CA ASN A 240 -17.81 -7.90 -2.87
C ASN A 240 -17.61 -6.86 -3.98
N PHE A 241 -16.36 -6.59 -4.37
CA PHE A 241 -16.05 -5.68 -5.47
C PHE A 241 -16.60 -6.17 -6.82
N ILE A 242 -16.33 -7.43 -7.16
CA ILE A 242 -16.83 -8.04 -8.41
C ILE A 242 -18.36 -8.15 -8.39
N SER A 243 -18.94 -8.53 -7.25
CA SER A 243 -20.38 -8.56 -7.05
C SER A 243 -21.01 -7.19 -7.30
N GLY A 244 -20.42 -6.11 -6.75
CA GLY A 244 -20.91 -4.75 -6.98
C GLY A 244 -20.84 -4.32 -8.44
N LEU A 245 -19.74 -4.63 -9.12
CA LEU A 245 -19.59 -4.35 -10.55
C LEU A 245 -20.61 -5.11 -11.39
N TRP A 246 -20.87 -6.38 -11.05
CA TRP A 246 -21.87 -7.20 -11.71
C TRP A 246 -23.29 -6.67 -11.49
N LEU A 247 -23.65 -6.29 -10.25
CA LEU A 247 -24.95 -5.67 -9.95
C LEU A 247 -25.16 -4.39 -10.76
N LEU A 248 -24.12 -3.57 -10.94
CA LEU A 248 -24.18 -2.37 -11.77
C LEU A 248 -24.40 -2.69 -13.26
N PHE A 249 -23.79 -3.77 -13.76
CA PHE A 249 -23.97 -4.20 -15.15
C PHE A 249 -25.34 -4.82 -15.42
N GLU A 250 -25.81 -5.70 -14.54
CA GLU A 250 -27.09 -6.40 -14.68
C GLU A 250 -28.26 -5.48 -14.32
N GLY A 251 -28.05 -4.53 -13.40
CA GLY A 251 -29.07 -3.62 -12.92
C GLY A 251 -30.17 -4.32 -12.14
N SER A 252 -29.85 -5.41 -11.43
CA SER A 252 -30.79 -6.18 -10.59
C SER A 252 -31.10 -5.50 -9.25
N VAL A 253 -30.24 -4.59 -8.79
CA VAL A 253 -30.45 -3.73 -7.63
C VAL A 253 -30.15 -2.30 -8.04
N ARG A 254 -31.17 -1.43 -8.08
CA ARG A 254 -31.04 -0.03 -8.48
C ARG A 254 -31.33 0.91 -7.31
N PRO A 255 -30.67 2.08 -7.25
CA PRO A 255 -31.09 3.13 -6.32
C PRO A 255 -32.56 3.49 -6.56
N GLY A 256 -33.36 3.46 -5.48
CA GLY A 256 -34.82 3.65 -5.50
C GLY A 256 -35.63 2.34 -5.44
N ASP A 257 -35.02 1.16 -5.58
CA ASP A 257 -35.74 -0.11 -5.45
C ASP A 257 -36.10 -0.41 -4.00
N ILE A 258 -37.23 -1.10 -3.80
CA ILE A 258 -37.66 -1.59 -2.49
C ILE A 258 -37.38 -3.08 -2.41
N LEU A 259 -36.44 -3.45 -1.55
CA LEU A 259 -36.02 -4.83 -1.30
C LEU A 259 -36.49 -5.28 0.08
N PHE A 260 -36.99 -6.51 0.17
CA PHE A 260 -37.32 -7.13 1.45
C PHE A 260 -36.11 -7.87 2.00
N ILE A 261 -35.63 -7.42 3.14
CA ILE A 261 -34.45 -7.96 3.82
C ILE A 261 -34.83 -8.27 5.26
N ASP A 262 -34.68 -9.53 5.65
CA ASP A 262 -35.13 -10.05 6.94
C ASP A 262 -36.63 -9.77 7.23
N GLY A 263 -37.45 -9.70 6.19
CA GLY A 263 -38.89 -9.44 6.28
C GLY A 263 -39.27 -7.95 6.38
N ASP A 264 -38.31 -7.04 6.51
CA ASP A 264 -38.55 -5.60 6.54
C ASP A 264 -38.35 -4.98 5.15
N PRO A 265 -39.26 -4.12 4.67
CA PRO A 265 -39.06 -3.37 3.44
C PRO A 265 -37.94 -2.33 3.63
N CYS A 266 -36.94 -2.39 2.76
CA CYS A 266 -35.78 -1.50 2.77
C CYS A 266 -35.61 -0.85 1.39
N GLU A 267 -35.51 0.48 1.36
CA GLU A 267 -35.30 1.24 0.12
C GLU A 267 -33.79 1.35 -0.19
N VAL A 268 -33.38 1.09 -1.43
CA VAL A 268 -31.98 1.19 -1.85
C VAL A 268 -31.60 2.65 -2.06
N ARG A 269 -30.79 3.21 -1.18
CA ARG A 269 -30.34 4.61 -1.27
C ARG A 269 -29.18 4.80 -2.25
N SER A 270 -28.19 3.91 -2.18
CA SER A 270 -27.02 3.96 -3.08
C SER A 270 -26.36 2.59 -3.22
N LEU A 271 -25.82 2.34 -4.41
CA LEU A 271 -25.03 1.15 -4.70
C LEU A 271 -23.55 1.53 -4.81
N GLY A 272 -22.76 1.14 -3.81
CA GLY A 272 -21.31 1.28 -3.83
C GLY A 272 -20.60 0.07 -4.42
N LEU A 273 -19.29 0.18 -4.65
CA LEU A 273 -18.47 -0.91 -5.20
C LEU A 273 -18.39 -2.14 -4.27
N ARG A 274 -18.44 -1.95 -2.94
CA ARG A 274 -18.30 -3.01 -1.93
C ARG A 274 -19.62 -3.38 -1.26
N ALA A 275 -20.50 -2.42 -1.08
CA ALA A 275 -21.72 -2.58 -0.32
C ALA A 275 -22.80 -1.63 -0.85
N ALA A 276 -24.05 -2.08 -0.78
CA ALA A 276 -25.23 -1.26 -0.97
C ALA A 276 -25.64 -0.64 0.37
N VAL A 277 -26.21 0.55 0.29
CA VAL A 277 -26.74 1.28 1.43
C VAL A 277 -28.25 1.34 1.28
N LEU A 278 -28.97 0.76 2.24
CA LEU A 278 -30.42 0.70 2.24
C LEU A 278 -30.99 1.41 3.46
N TRP A 279 -32.20 1.93 3.32
CA TRP A 279 -32.93 2.61 4.37
C TRP A 279 -34.10 1.75 4.85
N ARG A 280 -34.14 1.46 6.14
CA ARG A 280 -35.26 0.75 6.77
C ARG A 280 -36.16 1.76 7.46
N ASP A 281 -37.39 1.87 6.98
CA ASP A 281 -38.38 2.84 7.48
C ASP A 281 -38.79 2.55 8.93
N ARG A 282 -38.95 1.27 9.30
CA ARG A 282 -39.41 0.84 10.64
C ARG A 282 -38.62 1.44 11.81
N ASP A 283 -37.29 1.53 11.67
CA ASP A 283 -36.38 2.02 12.72
C ASP A 283 -35.59 3.27 12.28
N ASN A 284 -35.91 3.84 11.12
CA ASN A 284 -35.17 4.97 10.54
C ASN A 284 -33.65 4.71 10.45
N ALA A 285 -33.27 3.48 10.08
CA ALA A 285 -31.90 2.98 10.15
C ALA A 285 -31.30 2.77 8.75
N GLU A 286 -29.99 3.02 8.62
CA GLU A 286 -29.23 2.82 7.39
C GLU A 286 -28.47 1.49 7.46
N LEU A 287 -28.84 0.54 6.61
CA LEU A 287 -28.27 -0.78 6.51
C LEU A 287 -27.18 -0.80 5.45
N VAL A 288 -26.00 -1.28 5.82
CA VAL A 288 -24.88 -1.47 4.89
C VAL A 288 -24.73 -2.95 4.61
N ILE A 289 -25.12 -3.36 3.41
CA ILE A 289 -25.15 -4.77 3.02
C ILE A 289 -24.02 -5.06 2.03
N PRO A 290 -23.14 -6.04 2.31
CA PRO A 290 -22.11 -6.46 1.38
C PRO A 290 -22.71 -6.90 0.03
N ASN A 291 -22.10 -6.49 -1.08
CA ASN A 291 -22.66 -6.77 -2.40
C ASN A 291 -22.74 -8.27 -2.71
N GLN A 292 -21.83 -9.07 -2.15
CA GLN A 292 -21.85 -10.54 -2.30
C GLN A 292 -23.14 -11.15 -1.73
N THR A 293 -23.73 -10.56 -0.70
CA THR A 293 -24.94 -11.07 -0.05
C THR A 293 -26.08 -11.22 -1.05
N PHE A 294 -26.24 -10.26 -1.97
CA PHE A 294 -27.29 -10.30 -3.00
C PHE A 294 -27.18 -11.50 -3.96
N PHE A 295 -26.00 -12.11 -4.10
CA PHE A 295 -25.81 -13.31 -4.92
C PHE A 295 -25.94 -14.61 -4.13
N THR A 296 -25.69 -14.56 -2.81
CA THR A 296 -25.70 -15.75 -1.96
C THR A 296 -27.05 -15.99 -1.27
N THR A 297 -27.82 -14.94 -1.04
CA THR A 297 -29.10 -15.01 -0.32
C THR A 297 -30.25 -14.54 -1.20
N THR A 298 -31.38 -15.25 -1.15
CA THR A 298 -32.59 -14.86 -1.86
C THR A 298 -33.08 -13.51 -1.37
N THR A 299 -33.21 -12.55 -2.29
CA THR A 299 -33.77 -11.22 -2.03
C THR A 299 -35.06 -11.08 -2.85
N THR A 300 -36.11 -10.53 -2.25
CA THR A 300 -37.38 -10.26 -2.96
C THR A 300 -37.47 -8.77 -3.28
N THR A 301 -37.72 -8.45 -4.55
CA THR A 301 -38.01 -7.09 -5.02
C THR A 301 -39.46 -6.99 -5.46
N TYR A 302 -40.08 -5.84 -5.17
CA TYR A 302 -41.44 -5.49 -5.64
C TYR A 302 -41.43 -4.35 -6.68
N THR A 303 -40.25 -3.89 -7.09
CA THR A 303 -40.07 -2.80 -8.07
C THR A 303 -39.33 -3.27 -9.34
N GLY A 304 -39.16 -4.58 -9.52
CA GLY A 304 -38.34 -5.17 -10.58
C GLY A 304 -38.96 -5.04 -11.98
N THR A 305 -39.76 -6.04 -12.38
CA THR A 305 -40.29 -6.12 -13.76
C THR A 305 -41.75 -5.67 -13.87
N ASP A 306 -42.51 -5.90 -12.82
CA ASP A 306 -43.93 -5.59 -12.75
C ASP A 306 -44.23 -4.85 -11.44
N HIS A 307 -45.12 -3.88 -11.49
CA HIS A 307 -45.54 -3.06 -10.34
C HIS A 307 -46.83 -3.61 -9.70
N LEU A 308 -47.41 -4.66 -10.27
CA LEU A 308 -48.58 -5.33 -9.71
C LEU A 308 -48.17 -6.13 -8.47
N ARG A 309 -48.88 -5.92 -7.34
CA ARG A 309 -48.59 -6.58 -6.08
C ARG A 309 -49.82 -7.21 -5.49
N ARG A 310 -49.74 -8.54 -5.36
CA ARG A 310 -50.80 -9.31 -4.70
C ARG A 310 -50.83 -9.12 -3.19
N GLY A 311 -51.80 -8.36 -2.69
CA GLY A 311 -52.19 -8.30 -1.28
C GLY A 311 -53.03 -9.50 -0.85
N GLN A 312 -53.00 -9.86 0.44
CA GLN A 312 -53.90 -10.86 1.02
C GLN A 312 -54.53 -10.33 2.29
N VAL A 313 -55.84 -10.53 2.45
CA VAL A 313 -56.59 -10.16 3.66
C VAL A 313 -57.31 -11.41 4.15
N LEU A 314 -57.21 -11.76 5.42
CA LEU A 314 -57.97 -12.91 5.95
C LEU A 314 -59.28 -12.41 6.54
N VAL A 315 -60.42 -12.89 6.03
CA VAL A 315 -61.75 -12.55 6.58
C VAL A 315 -62.44 -13.81 7.08
N GLY A 316 -62.80 -13.79 8.36
CA GLY A 316 -63.61 -14.83 8.99
C GLY A 316 -65.10 -14.54 8.82
N ALA A 317 -65.86 -15.51 8.31
CA ALA A 317 -67.31 -15.46 8.23
C ALA A 317 -67.93 -16.45 9.23
N ALA A 318 -69.11 -16.11 9.78
CA ALA A 318 -69.82 -17.04 10.67
C ALA A 318 -70.41 -18.22 9.88
N TYR A 319 -70.31 -19.43 10.44
CA TYR A 319 -70.72 -20.71 9.82
C TYR A 319 -72.15 -20.77 9.27
N ARG A 320 -73.03 -19.90 9.76
CA ARG A 320 -74.45 -19.86 9.35
C ARG A 320 -74.67 -19.22 7.98
N HIS A 321 -73.65 -18.58 7.39
CA HIS A 321 -73.77 -17.90 6.10
C HIS A 321 -73.25 -18.80 4.99
N ASP A 322 -73.97 -18.84 3.87
CA ASP A 322 -73.56 -19.58 2.67
C ASP A 322 -72.22 -19.04 2.15
N PRO A 323 -71.17 -19.88 2.05
CA PRO A 323 -69.87 -19.47 1.54
C PRO A 323 -69.93 -18.80 0.17
N VAL A 324 -70.82 -19.24 -0.73
CA VAL A 324 -70.94 -18.68 -2.08
C VAL A 324 -71.48 -17.25 -2.03
N ALA A 325 -72.51 -17.02 -1.22
CA ALA A 325 -73.07 -15.68 -1.01
C ALA A 325 -72.07 -14.73 -0.36
N VAL A 326 -71.27 -15.22 0.60
CA VAL A 326 -70.21 -14.43 1.22
C VAL A 326 -69.15 -14.05 0.18
N MET A 327 -68.63 -15.01 -0.59
CA MET A 327 -67.65 -14.74 -1.64
C MET A 327 -68.15 -13.71 -2.66
N ALA A 328 -69.39 -13.82 -3.14
CA ALA A 328 -69.95 -12.85 -4.09
C ALA A 328 -69.98 -11.40 -3.54
N VAL A 329 -70.30 -11.24 -2.25
CA VAL A 329 -70.28 -9.92 -1.59
C VAL A 329 -68.86 -9.42 -1.42
N LEU A 330 -67.92 -10.31 -1.07
CA LEU A 330 -66.51 -9.98 -0.93
C LEU A 330 -65.95 -9.51 -2.29
N GLU A 331 -66.07 -10.30 -3.36
CA GLU A 331 -65.62 -9.93 -4.70
C GLU A 331 -66.19 -8.58 -5.17
N ALA A 332 -67.51 -8.37 -5.02
CA ALA A 332 -68.17 -7.11 -5.37
C ALA A 332 -67.64 -5.93 -4.54
N THR A 333 -67.27 -6.14 -3.28
CA THR A 333 -66.70 -5.11 -2.42
C THR A 333 -65.26 -4.80 -2.83
N ALA A 334 -64.44 -5.80 -3.14
CA ALA A 334 -63.05 -5.59 -3.57
C ALA A 334 -62.96 -4.81 -4.89
N GLN A 335 -63.86 -5.06 -5.84
CA GLN A 335 -63.90 -4.33 -7.11
C GLN A 335 -64.23 -2.84 -6.94
N GLN A 336 -64.84 -2.45 -5.82
CA GLN A 336 -65.14 -1.04 -5.52
C GLN A 336 -63.96 -0.29 -4.88
N VAL A 337 -62.91 -0.99 -4.46
CA VAL A 337 -61.76 -0.38 -3.79
C VAL A 337 -60.82 0.27 -4.82
N PRO A 338 -60.49 1.58 -4.68
CA PRO A 338 -59.53 2.24 -5.56
C PRO A 338 -58.15 1.57 -5.53
N GLY A 339 -57.61 1.23 -6.71
CA GLY A 339 -56.30 0.59 -6.85
C GLY A 339 -56.32 -0.92 -7.06
N VAL A 340 -57.49 -1.57 -7.01
CA VAL A 340 -57.66 -2.98 -7.39
C VAL A 340 -57.81 -3.09 -8.92
N LEU A 341 -57.06 -4.01 -9.53
CA LEU A 341 -57.12 -4.25 -10.98
C LEU A 341 -58.41 -5.01 -11.35
N ALA A 342 -58.96 -4.66 -12.51
CA ALA A 342 -60.03 -5.44 -13.13
C ALA A 342 -59.51 -6.70 -13.85
N ASP A 343 -58.27 -6.66 -14.34
CA ASP A 343 -57.57 -7.79 -14.98
C ASP A 343 -56.10 -7.82 -14.52
N PRO A 344 -55.64 -8.88 -13.85
CA PRO A 344 -56.42 -10.01 -13.34
C PRO A 344 -57.44 -9.57 -12.26
N PRO A 345 -58.66 -10.14 -12.23
CA PRO A 345 -59.66 -9.78 -11.22
C PRO A 345 -59.27 -10.27 -9.81
N PRO A 346 -59.80 -9.63 -8.75
CA PRO A 346 -59.66 -10.14 -7.39
C PRO A 346 -60.16 -11.58 -7.32
N ARG A 347 -59.33 -12.47 -6.76
CA ARG A 347 -59.64 -13.90 -6.72
C ARG A 347 -59.85 -14.34 -5.29
N ASP A 348 -61.08 -14.74 -5.00
CA ASP A 348 -61.43 -15.31 -3.72
C ASP A 348 -61.03 -16.78 -3.67
N TRP A 349 -60.35 -17.19 -2.60
CA TRP A 349 -60.03 -18.59 -2.35
C TRP A 349 -60.49 -18.99 -0.96
N CYS A 350 -61.40 -19.95 -0.91
CA CYS A 350 -61.78 -20.62 0.32
C CYS A 350 -60.65 -21.60 0.72
N TRP A 351 -60.04 -21.39 1.89
CA TRP A 351 -59.15 -22.37 2.50
C TRP A 351 -59.98 -23.41 3.27
N PRO A 352 -59.91 -24.72 2.95
CA PRO A 352 -60.43 -25.73 3.86
C PRO A 352 -59.51 -25.76 5.09
N THR A 353 -59.90 -25.10 6.18
CA THR A 353 -59.18 -25.27 7.45
C THR A 353 -59.41 -26.69 7.94
N ALA A 354 -58.33 -27.45 8.06
CA ALA A 354 -58.32 -28.83 8.50
C ALA A 354 -58.91 -28.98 9.92
N ILE A 355 -60.17 -29.38 10.01
CA ILE A 355 -60.74 -30.05 11.18
C ILE A 355 -61.52 -31.26 10.65
N PRO A 356 -61.15 -32.51 11.00
CA PRO A 356 -61.89 -33.67 10.56
C PRO A 356 -63.13 -33.82 11.45
N ARG A 357 -64.29 -33.34 10.98
CA ARG A 357 -65.61 -33.99 11.17
C ARG A 357 -66.74 -33.23 10.44
N SER A 358 -67.28 -33.91 9.43
CA SER A 358 -68.66 -33.83 8.92
C SER A 358 -69.25 -32.53 8.35
N THR A 359 -68.51 -31.45 8.14
CA THR A 359 -68.95 -30.35 7.25
C THR A 359 -67.77 -29.48 6.92
N THR A 360 -67.35 -29.46 5.65
CA THR A 360 -66.13 -28.79 5.19
C THR A 360 -66.27 -27.27 5.31
N PRO A 361 -65.46 -26.56 6.13
CA PRO A 361 -65.56 -25.11 6.29
C PRO A 361 -64.50 -24.37 5.46
N CYS A 362 -64.93 -23.23 4.91
CA CYS A 362 -64.10 -22.28 4.18
C CYS A 362 -63.63 -21.13 5.09
N ALA A 363 -62.34 -21.02 5.35
CA ALA A 363 -61.75 -19.75 5.78
C ALA A 363 -61.40 -18.95 4.51
N SER A 364 -62.12 -17.86 4.25
CA SER A 364 -61.85 -16.99 3.08
C SER A 364 -60.62 -16.12 3.35
N GLY A 365 -59.51 -16.47 2.70
CA GLY A 365 -58.37 -15.57 2.53
C GLY A 365 -58.53 -14.85 1.19
N TRP A 366 -58.67 -13.54 1.23
CA TRP A 366 -58.65 -12.68 0.07
C TRP A 366 -57.27 -12.67 -0.57
N ARG A 367 -57.24 -12.61 -1.91
CA ARG A 367 -56.10 -12.16 -2.71
C ARG A 367 -56.56 -10.94 -3.50
N ILE A 368 -56.03 -9.78 -3.13
CA ILE A 368 -56.09 -8.58 -3.97
C ILE A 368 -54.88 -8.69 -4.90
N PRO A 369 -55.02 -8.63 -6.24
CA PRO A 369 -53.92 -8.76 -7.19
C PRO A 369 -52.89 -7.63 -7.11
#